data_AF-A0A7W3W462-F1
#
_entry.id   AF-A0A7W3W462-F1
#
_cell.length_a   1.000
_cell.length_b   1.000
_cell.length_c   1.000
_cell.angle_alpha   90.00
_cell.angle_beta   90.00
_cell.angle_gamma   90.00
#
_symmetry.space_group_name_H-M   'P 1'
#
loop_
_entity.id
_entity.type
_entity.pdbx_description
1 polymer ?
#
loop_
_entity_poly.entity_id
_entity_poly.type
_entity_poly.pdbx_seq_one_letter_code
_entity_poly.pdbx_strand_id
1 'polypeptide(L)'
;MTAYDCQLIGWGALLVESAELLAARGHRVTGVVTRYPPALDWAREHGVPAAARLGDLPGRPDYLFSITNDVLLRAEDLARPRRMAINLHSSLLPRYAGVHQTTWALLHGATEHGVTWHEMVAEIDAGRVLKQSRFPVGPGDTTLALDVRCHEHGLRSLKELLDDLEADALVPVAQNPGERTYFPARRLFPDGGLVTGRQTAAELDRWRRAGEFGRFDNRFGRPRIVAGGEAFLVTGLRPRPGPVEAEPGTVLTGPQVRVSTVDGSVELTALSTVDGEPVSPDAVLAAGDRLGAPEFTGWFGKWAHREGFWLERLAACAAAPDPLVRPLWTPSPVTRGTTLVPRALVDRLRDPAAELLTAWLVCLGSRYGTVRYSDDDRRASVAGLEALVARDVPLPVELPPELGFAGATAAVSRELAGLRGSYLRDLPARYPLHGLANRPMPVALAVTETGARLDPAPGTAAVLAIDTATPAFHCAATGHLGPPRETVREFAGLAKSVLTLIEAVVERPAVPLAAVR
;
A
#
# COMPACT_ATOMS: atom_id res chain seq x y z
N MET A 1 20.51 38.60 -22.09
CA MET A 1 19.54 37.78 -21.33
C MET A 1 19.82 37.94 -19.86
N THR A 2 18.78 38.17 -19.06
CA THR A 2 18.91 38.20 -17.60
C THR A 2 19.02 36.78 -17.10
N ALA A 3 20.14 36.42 -16.47
CA ALA A 3 20.29 35.11 -15.82
C ALA A 3 19.56 35.13 -14.48
N TYR A 4 18.64 34.18 -14.27
CA TYR A 4 17.92 34.01 -13.02
C TYR A 4 18.61 32.99 -12.10
N ASP A 5 18.56 33.23 -10.81
CA ASP A 5 18.84 32.22 -9.80
C ASP A 5 17.61 31.36 -9.55
N CYS A 6 17.73 30.06 -9.78
CA CYS A 6 16.65 29.11 -9.61
C CYS A 6 17.01 28.10 -8.50
N GLN A 7 16.03 27.74 -7.68
CA GLN A 7 16.08 26.54 -6.85
C GLN A 7 14.95 25.61 -7.26
N LEU A 8 15.17 24.31 -7.14
CA LEU A 8 14.17 23.31 -7.47
C LEU A 8 13.87 22.43 -6.26
N ILE A 9 12.62 22.02 -6.11
CA ILE A 9 12.19 21.00 -5.15
C ILE A 9 11.30 19.97 -5.84
N GLY A 10 11.55 18.69 -5.58
CA GLY A 10 10.73 17.62 -6.13
C GLY A 10 11.47 16.34 -6.42
N TRP A 11 10.88 15.49 -7.27
CA TRP A 11 11.37 14.14 -7.53
C TRP A 11 11.25 13.79 -9.03
N GLY A 12 11.73 12.60 -9.41
CA GLY A 12 11.55 12.06 -10.77
C GLY A 12 12.38 12.74 -11.87
N ALA A 13 12.27 12.19 -13.07
CA ALA A 13 13.06 12.63 -14.23
C ALA A 13 12.74 14.08 -14.66
N LEU A 14 11.48 14.50 -14.54
CA LEU A 14 11.06 15.84 -14.95
C LEU A 14 11.77 16.96 -14.17
N LEU A 15 12.13 16.71 -12.90
CA LEU A 15 12.93 17.64 -12.11
C LEU A 15 14.31 17.86 -12.74
N VAL A 16 14.97 16.78 -13.15
CA VAL A 16 16.30 16.80 -13.77
C VAL A 16 16.23 17.50 -15.12
N GLU A 17 15.29 17.09 -15.98
CA GLU A 17 15.10 17.71 -17.30
C GLU A 17 14.77 19.21 -17.19
N SER A 18 14.04 19.62 -16.16
CA SER A 18 13.76 21.03 -15.90
C SER A 18 15.02 21.78 -15.45
N ALA A 19 15.86 21.16 -14.62
CA ALA A 19 17.14 21.74 -14.21
C ALA A 19 18.10 21.91 -15.39
N GLU A 20 18.18 20.90 -16.26
CA GLU A 20 18.96 20.93 -17.50
C GLU A 20 18.45 22.00 -18.46
N LEU A 21 17.13 22.12 -18.63
CA LEU A 21 16.55 23.16 -19.47
C LEU A 21 16.87 24.56 -18.96
N LEU A 22 16.76 24.80 -17.65
CA LEU A 22 17.13 26.09 -17.03
C LEU A 22 18.60 26.41 -17.29
N ALA A 23 19.50 25.45 -17.07
CA ALA A 23 20.93 25.61 -17.31
C ALA A 23 21.25 25.87 -18.79
N ALA A 24 20.62 25.14 -19.71
CA ALA A 24 20.79 25.29 -21.15
C ALA A 24 20.33 26.67 -21.65
N ARG A 25 19.38 27.32 -20.97
CA ARG A 25 18.94 28.70 -21.24
C ARG A 25 19.77 29.77 -20.53
N GLY A 26 20.84 29.38 -19.84
CA GLY A 26 21.77 30.30 -19.17
C GLY A 26 21.30 30.80 -17.80
N HIS A 27 20.28 30.17 -17.21
CA HIS A 27 19.90 30.40 -15.82
C HIS A 27 20.76 29.56 -14.87
N ARG A 28 20.92 30.01 -13.62
CA ARG A 28 21.72 29.31 -12.62
C ARG A 28 20.84 28.48 -11.71
N VAL A 29 21.05 27.16 -11.70
CA VAL A 29 20.46 26.31 -10.67
C VAL A 29 21.34 26.38 -9.42
N THR A 30 20.88 27.06 -8.38
CA THR A 30 21.64 27.36 -7.16
C THR A 30 21.42 26.34 -6.04
N GLY A 31 20.48 25.42 -6.22
CA GLY A 31 20.25 24.33 -5.28
C GLY A 31 19.05 23.47 -5.64
N VAL A 32 19.06 22.21 -5.19
CA VAL A 32 18.00 21.23 -5.41
C VAL A 32 17.62 20.56 -4.09
N VAL A 33 16.32 20.47 -3.80
CA VAL A 33 15.79 19.65 -2.70
C VAL A 33 15.16 18.39 -3.28
N THR A 34 15.79 17.25 -3.05
CA THR A 34 15.34 15.97 -3.61
C THR A 34 15.82 14.76 -2.81
N ARG A 35 15.10 13.65 -2.97
CA ARG A 35 15.41 12.29 -2.49
C ARG A 35 15.56 11.32 -3.67
N TYR A 36 15.43 11.83 -4.89
CA TYR A 36 15.49 11.03 -6.11
C TYR A 36 16.96 10.86 -6.51
N PRO A 37 17.51 9.62 -6.51
CA PRO A 37 18.95 9.42 -6.71
C PRO A 37 19.50 10.05 -8.00
N PRO A 38 18.85 9.94 -9.17
CA PRO A 38 19.36 10.59 -10.39
C PRO A 38 19.45 12.12 -10.30
N ALA A 39 18.57 12.78 -9.52
CA ALA A 39 18.67 14.22 -9.30
C ALA A 39 19.78 14.60 -8.32
N LEU A 40 20.09 13.73 -7.35
CA LEU A 40 21.26 13.88 -6.48
C LEU A 40 22.56 13.72 -7.27
N ASP A 41 22.60 12.75 -8.18
CA ASP A 41 23.75 12.53 -9.08
C ASP A 41 23.95 13.73 -10.01
N TRP A 42 22.89 14.20 -10.67
CA TRP A 42 22.92 15.40 -11.49
C TRP A 42 23.47 16.61 -10.72
N ALA A 43 22.99 16.84 -9.49
CA ALA A 43 23.42 17.96 -8.67
C ALA A 43 24.92 17.88 -8.33
N ARG A 44 25.41 16.68 -7.97
CA ARG A 44 26.82 16.42 -7.71
C ARG A 44 27.69 16.68 -8.95
N GLU A 45 27.27 16.21 -10.12
CA GLU A 45 27.99 16.38 -11.39
C GLU A 45 28.10 17.85 -11.82
N HIS A 46 27.10 18.66 -11.49
CA HIS A 46 27.05 20.09 -11.84
C HIS A 46 27.52 21.03 -10.71
N GLY A 47 27.99 20.49 -9.58
CA GLY A 47 28.42 21.29 -8.43
C GLY A 47 27.28 22.08 -7.76
N VAL A 48 26.04 21.61 -7.91
CA VAL A 48 24.84 22.22 -7.35
C VAL A 48 24.57 21.66 -5.95
N PRO A 49 24.37 22.50 -4.91
CA PRO A 49 24.02 22.03 -3.58
C PRO A 49 22.71 21.24 -3.58
N ALA A 50 22.75 20.00 -3.07
CA ALA A 50 21.57 19.19 -2.82
C ALA A 50 21.27 19.13 -1.32
N ALA A 51 19.99 19.23 -0.94
CA ALA A 51 19.58 19.21 0.47
C ALA A 51 18.26 18.46 0.70
N ALA A 52 18.01 18.11 1.96
CA ALA A 52 16.74 17.51 2.38
C ALA A 52 15.61 18.54 2.58
N ARG A 53 15.95 19.81 2.84
CA ARG A 53 15.00 20.91 3.06
C ARG A 53 15.49 22.18 2.38
N LEU A 54 14.55 23.04 1.98
CA LEU A 54 14.87 24.32 1.33
C LEU A 54 15.70 25.23 2.23
N GLY A 55 15.41 25.25 3.53
CA GLY A 55 16.16 26.02 4.54
C GLY A 55 17.66 25.72 4.57
N ASP A 56 18.08 24.53 4.15
CA ASP A 56 19.47 24.09 4.18
C ASP A 56 20.25 24.49 2.90
N LEU A 57 19.56 25.01 1.87
CA LEU A 57 20.20 25.53 0.65
C LEU A 57 20.76 26.95 0.88
N PRO A 58 21.85 27.33 0.18
CA PRO A 58 22.41 28.67 0.28
C PRO A 58 21.56 29.71 -0.44
N GLY A 59 21.57 30.95 0.08
CA GLY A 59 21.01 32.12 -0.59
C GLY A 59 19.50 32.10 -0.85
N ARG A 60 19.01 33.16 -1.51
CA ARG A 60 17.61 33.27 -1.96
C ARG A 60 17.59 33.25 -3.50
N PRO A 61 16.80 32.38 -4.15
CA PRO A 61 16.68 32.38 -5.60
C PRO A 61 15.78 33.51 -6.08
N ASP A 62 15.80 33.82 -7.37
CA ASP A 62 14.77 34.61 -8.02
C ASP A 62 13.47 33.79 -8.14
N TYR A 63 13.58 32.54 -8.58
CA TYR A 63 12.47 31.60 -8.74
C TYR A 63 12.68 30.29 -7.99
N LEU A 64 11.64 29.81 -7.33
CA LEU A 64 11.59 28.44 -6.78
C LEU A 64 10.64 27.61 -7.64
N PHE A 65 11.11 26.51 -8.23
CA PHE A 65 10.27 25.58 -8.98
C PHE A 65 9.97 24.33 -8.15
N SER A 66 8.69 24.04 -7.94
CA SER A 66 8.17 22.82 -7.33
C SER A 66 7.66 21.89 -8.44
N ILE A 67 8.26 20.70 -8.56
CA ILE A 67 8.02 19.79 -9.69
C ILE A 67 7.83 18.37 -9.15
N THR A 68 6.61 17.84 -9.23
CA THR A 68 6.24 16.52 -8.67
C THR A 68 6.48 16.38 -7.15
N ASN A 69 6.52 17.51 -6.43
CA ASN A 69 6.74 17.54 -4.99
C ASN A 69 5.49 17.09 -4.21
N ASP A 70 5.66 16.22 -3.22
CA ASP A 70 4.60 15.72 -2.33
C ASP A 70 4.67 16.29 -0.91
N VAL A 71 5.61 17.21 -0.66
CA VAL A 71 5.81 17.87 0.64
C VAL A 71 5.18 19.26 0.62
N LEU A 72 4.31 19.53 1.60
CA LEU A 72 3.72 20.85 1.77
C LEU A 72 4.79 21.86 2.21
N LEU A 73 4.90 22.97 1.47
CA LEU A 73 5.84 24.04 1.77
C LEU A 73 5.32 24.93 2.91
N ARG A 74 6.24 25.35 3.78
CA ARG A 74 5.91 26.28 4.86
C ARG A 74 5.84 27.71 4.33
N ALA A 75 5.24 28.62 5.11
CA ALA A 75 5.19 30.04 4.74
C ALA A 75 6.58 30.65 4.49
N GLU A 76 7.60 30.23 5.28
CA GLU A 76 8.99 30.64 5.09
C GLU A 76 9.58 30.17 3.75
N ASP A 77 9.23 28.96 3.31
CA ASP A 77 9.67 28.39 2.04
C ASP A 77 9.00 29.11 0.86
N LEU A 78 7.70 29.41 0.97
CA LEU A 78 6.93 30.15 -0.04
C LEU A 78 7.43 31.60 -0.21
N ALA A 79 7.90 32.22 0.88
CA ALA A 79 8.45 33.58 0.86
C ALA A 79 9.95 33.63 0.46
N ARG A 80 10.59 32.47 0.29
CA ARG A 80 12.02 32.36 -0.01
C ARG A 80 12.43 33.02 -1.34
N PRO A 81 11.77 32.77 -2.50
CA PRO A 81 12.19 33.40 -3.76
C PRO A 81 12.01 34.92 -3.73
N ARG A 82 12.88 35.63 -4.46
CA ARG A 82 12.80 37.11 -4.60
C ARG A 82 11.67 37.53 -5.53
N ARG A 83 11.28 36.68 -6.48
CA ARG A 83 10.24 36.97 -7.47
C ARG A 83 9.02 36.09 -7.27
N MET A 84 9.15 34.77 -7.43
CA MET A 84 7.99 33.88 -7.41
C MET A 84 8.35 32.44 -7.04
N ALA A 85 7.44 31.79 -6.32
CA ALA A 85 7.44 30.35 -6.11
C ALA A 85 6.42 29.73 -7.07
N ILE A 86 6.85 28.77 -7.90
CA ILE A 86 6.11 28.26 -9.06
C ILE A 86 5.97 26.75 -8.91
N ASN A 87 4.77 26.20 -9.11
CA ASN A 87 4.52 24.75 -9.09
C ASN A 87 4.00 24.24 -10.42
N LEU A 88 4.45 23.05 -10.81
CA LEU A 88 3.82 22.25 -11.85
C LEU A 88 2.76 21.34 -11.22
N HIS A 89 1.52 21.51 -11.65
CA HIS A 89 0.39 20.69 -11.25
C HIS A 89 -0.18 19.93 -12.45
N SER A 90 -0.40 18.62 -12.29
CA SER A 90 -0.87 17.73 -13.35
C SER A 90 -2.38 17.79 -13.57
N SER A 91 -2.94 18.99 -13.69
CA SER A 91 -4.30 19.19 -14.17
C SER A 91 -4.48 20.57 -14.80
N LEU A 92 -5.64 20.79 -15.41
CA LEU A 92 -6.14 22.13 -15.77
C LEU A 92 -6.78 22.79 -14.54
N LEU A 93 -5.97 23.46 -13.72
CA LEU A 93 -6.46 24.24 -12.58
C LEU A 93 -7.49 25.28 -13.02
N PRO A 94 -8.57 25.51 -12.25
CA PRO A 94 -8.78 25.09 -10.84
C PRO A 94 -9.32 23.66 -10.64
N ARG A 95 -9.56 22.89 -11.70
CA ARG A 95 -10.09 21.53 -11.59
C ARG A 95 -9.00 20.56 -11.14
N TYR A 96 -9.37 19.58 -10.32
CA TYR A 96 -8.50 18.51 -9.82
C TYR A 96 -7.29 19.03 -9.02
N ALA A 97 -7.48 20.06 -8.19
CA ALA A 97 -6.52 20.45 -7.17
C ALA A 97 -6.30 19.31 -6.15
N GLY A 98 -5.15 19.28 -5.48
CA GLY A 98 -4.77 18.21 -4.55
C GLY A 98 -3.94 17.13 -5.26
N VAL A 99 -4.26 15.85 -5.04
CA VAL A 99 -3.44 14.72 -5.52
C VAL A 99 -4.22 13.71 -6.36
N HIS A 100 -3.50 12.81 -7.05
CA HIS A 100 -4.06 11.78 -7.94
C HIS A 100 -4.88 12.38 -9.10
N GLN A 101 -4.39 13.46 -9.69
CA GLN A 101 -5.14 14.31 -10.62
C GLN A 101 -5.56 13.55 -11.89
N THR A 102 -4.63 12.83 -12.50
CA THR A 102 -4.85 11.99 -13.69
C THR A 102 -5.84 10.87 -13.38
N THR A 103 -5.71 10.23 -12.22
CA THR A 103 -6.64 9.19 -11.74
C THR A 103 -8.06 9.72 -11.55
N TRP A 104 -8.23 10.88 -10.91
CA TRP A 104 -9.54 11.51 -10.73
C TRP A 104 -10.15 11.97 -12.05
N ALA A 105 -9.33 12.47 -12.98
CA ALA A 105 -9.80 12.85 -14.31
C ALA A 105 -10.39 11.63 -15.05
N LEU A 106 -9.73 10.47 -14.96
CA LEU A 106 -10.22 9.22 -15.53
C LEU A 106 -11.51 8.74 -14.86
N LEU A 107 -11.58 8.77 -13.52
CA LEU A 107 -12.79 8.35 -12.80
C LEU A 107 -14.01 9.20 -13.15
N HIS A 108 -13.84 10.51 -13.29
CA HIS A 108 -14.91 11.43 -13.67
C HIS A 108 -15.20 11.46 -15.18
N GLY A 109 -14.49 10.66 -15.99
CA GLY A 109 -14.74 10.57 -17.43
C GLY A 109 -14.34 11.83 -18.20
N ALA A 110 -13.26 12.51 -17.77
CA ALA A 110 -12.74 13.67 -18.47
C ALA A 110 -12.33 13.30 -19.90
N THR A 111 -12.67 14.16 -20.86
CA THR A 111 -12.30 14.05 -22.28
C THR A 111 -11.10 14.93 -22.65
N GLU A 112 -10.73 15.85 -21.76
CA GLU A 112 -9.56 16.73 -21.85
C GLU A 112 -8.86 16.76 -20.48
N HIS A 113 -7.54 16.81 -20.50
CA HIS A 113 -6.70 16.99 -19.33
C HIS A 113 -5.49 17.87 -19.68
N GLY A 114 -4.58 18.09 -18.75
CA GLY A 114 -3.47 18.98 -18.99
C GLY A 114 -2.61 19.20 -17.76
N VAL A 115 -1.69 20.14 -17.88
CA VAL A 115 -0.82 20.60 -16.79
C VAL A 115 -0.93 22.11 -16.62
N THR A 116 -0.66 22.56 -15.40
CA THR A 116 -0.64 23.98 -15.04
C THR A 116 0.66 24.31 -14.33
N TRP A 117 1.38 25.31 -14.83
CA TRP A 117 2.34 26.06 -14.02
C TRP A 117 1.59 27.19 -13.32
N HIS A 118 1.60 27.21 -11.99
CA HIS A 118 0.93 28.24 -11.20
C HIS A 118 1.82 28.80 -10.10
N GLU A 119 1.51 30.01 -9.66
CA GLU A 119 2.10 30.61 -8.46
C GLU A 119 1.70 29.78 -7.23
N MET A 120 2.66 29.48 -6.35
CA MET A 120 2.38 28.85 -5.06
C MET A 120 1.99 29.91 -4.05
N VAL A 121 0.87 29.68 -3.37
CA VAL A 121 0.35 30.49 -2.27
C VAL A 121 0.03 29.57 -1.09
N ALA A 122 -0.39 30.13 0.05
CA ALA A 122 -0.68 29.33 1.25
C ALA A 122 -1.81 28.30 1.04
N GLU A 123 -2.80 28.63 0.19
CA GLU A 123 -3.85 27.69 -0.18
C GLU A 123 -3.36 26.76 -1.31
N ILE A 124 -3.55 25.45 -1.12
CA ILE A 124 -3.11 24.39 -2.04
C ILE A 124 -3.72 24.59 -3.43
N ASP A 125 -2.81 24.68 -4.41
CA ASP A 125 -3.07 24.82 -5.84
C ASP A 125 -4.02 25.97 -6.23
N ALA A 126 -4.07 27.04 -5.43
CA ALA A 126 -5.02 28.15 -5.62
C ALA A 126 -4.41 29.43 -6.22
N GLY A 127 -3.08 29.48 -6.40
CA GLY A 127 -2.43 30.68 -6.92
C GLY A 127 -2.67 30.91 -8.42
N ARG A 128 -2.26 32.06 -8.93
CA ARG A 128 -2.53 32.45 -10.32
C ARG A 128 -1.89 31.48 -11.31
N VAL A 129 -2.62 31.16 -12.37
CA VAL A 129 -2.13 30.37 -13.50
C VAL A 129 -1.10 31.19 -14.29
N LEU A 130 0.07 30.62 -14.53
CA LEU A 130 1.16 31.23 -15.30
C LEU A 130 1.20 30.67 -16.73
N LYS A 131 1.04 29.34 -16.85
CA LYS A 131 0.97 28.64 -18.13
C LYS A 131 0.14 27.37 -18.00
N GLN A 132 -0.61 27.03 -19.03
CA GLN A 132 -1.36 25.77 -19.10
C GLN A 132 -1.14 25.10 -20.45
N SER A 133 -1.02 23.78 -20.44
CA SER A 133 -0.97 22.97 -21.65
C SER A 133 -1.99 21.86 -21.56
N ARG A 134 -2.85 21.76 -22.58
CA ARG A 134 -4.03 20.88 -22.66
C ARG A 134 -3.81 19.76 -23.67
N PHE A 135 -4.43 18.61 -23.43
CA PHE A 135 -4.41 17.46 -24.33
C PHE A 135 -5.70 16.61 -24.19
N PRO A 136 -6.12 15.89 -25.24
CA PRO A 136 -7.27 15.02 -25.18
C PRO A 136 -7.01 13.76 -24.34
N VAL A 137 -8.06 13.25 -23.70
CA VAL A 137 -8.09 11.94 -23.02
C VAL A 137 -8.80 10.94 -23.93
N GLY A 138 -8.06 9.94 -24.40
CA GLY A 138 -8.54 8.87 -25.25
C GLY A 138 -9.24 7.75 -24.48
N PRO A 139 -10.03 6.91 -25.20
CA PRO A 139 -10.81 5.85 -24.59
C PRO A 139 -9.97 4.72 -23.96
N GLY A 140 -8.71 4.55 -24.41
CA GLY A 140 -7.77 3.58 -23.86
C GLY A 140 -6.81 4.14 -22.82
N ASP A 141 -6.89 5.44 -22.51
CA ASP A 141 -5.92 6.07 -21.61
C ASP A 141 -6.07 5.57 -20.18
N THR A 142 -4.91 5.27 -19.60
CA THR A 142 -4.71 4.84 -18.21
C THR A 142 -4.06 5.95 -17.42
N THR A 143 -4.03 5.81 -16.08
CA THR A 143 -3.31 6.77 -15.23
C THR A 143 -1.85 6.90 -15.67
N LEU A 144 -1.17 5.78 -15.93
CA LEU A 144 0.21 5.80 -16.44
C LEU A 144 0.34 6.57 -17.77
N ALA A 145 -0.57 6.35 -18.73
CA ALA A 145 -0.52 7.05 -20.01
C ALA A 145 -0.71 8.57 -19.83
N LEU A 146 -1.63 8.98 -18.95
CA LEU A 146 -1.85 10.39 -18.65
C LEU A 146 -0.67 11.02 -17.90
N ASP A 147 -0.06 10.30 -16.95
CA ASP A 147 1.12 10.79 -16.22
C ASP A 147 2.30 11.03 -17.17
N VAL A 148 2.53 10.15 -18.15
CA VAL A 148 3.55 10.33 -19.20
C VAL A 148 3.24 11.57 -20.05
N ARG A 149 1.98 11.77 -20.47
CA ARG A 149 1.61 12.99 -21.21
C ARG A 149 1.75 14.25 -20.36
N CYS A 150 1.44 14.19 -19.07
CA CYS A 150 1.67 15.29 -18.14
C CYS A 150 3.16 15.62 -18.03
N HIS A 151 4.05 14.63 -18.02
CA HIS A 151 5.49 14.85 -18.08
C HIS A 151 5.89 15.62 -19.34
N GLU A 152 5.49 15.14 -20.53
CA GLU A 152 5.80 15.77 -21.82
C GLU A 152 5.25 17.20 -21.93
N HIS A 153 3.99 17.40 -21.54
CA HIS A 153 3.35 18.71 -21.56
C HIS A 153 3.90 19.64 -20.48
N GLY A 154 4.35 19.12 -19.34
CA GLY A 154 5.03 19.86 -18.28
C GLY A 154 6.33 20.47 -18.79
N LEU A 155 7.18 19.67 -19.44
CA LEU A 155 8.43 20.16 -20.02
C LEU A 155 8.19 21.13 -21.18
N ARG A 156 7.21 20.86 -22.06
CA ARG A 156 6.85 21.77 -23.16
C ARG A 156 6.40 23.13 -22.63
N SER A 157 5.47 23.15 -21.68
CA SER A 157 4.95 24.39 -21.10
C SER A 157 5.96 25.13 -20.23
N LEU A 158 6.97 24.43 -19.69
CA LEU A 158 8.09 25.09 -19.03
C LEU A 158 8.90 25.96 -20.01
N LYS A 159 9.13 25.48 -21.25
CA LYS A 159 9.81 26.28 -22.27
C LYS A 159 9.06 27.57 -22.57
N GLU A 160 7.74 27.46 -22.76
CA GLU A 160 6.86 28.62 -23.00
C GLU A 160 6.82 29.57 -21.80
N LEU A 161 6.82 29.03 -20.58
CA LEU A 161 6.90 29.85 -19.36
C LEU A 161 8.22 30.61 -19.29
N LEU A 162 9.34 29.96 -19.61
CA LEU A 162 10.66 30.60 -19.60
C LEU A 162 10.77 31.68 -20.68
N ASP A 163 10.19 31.47 -21.87
CA ASP A 163 10.11 32.50 -22.92
C ASP A 163 9.42 33.78 -22.38
N ASP A 164 8.28 33.63 -21.69
CA ASP A 164 7.55 34.76 -21.10
C ASP A 164 8.34 35.43 -19.95
N LEU A 165 9.01 34.65 -19.10
CA LEU A 165 9.81 35.17 -17.98
C LEU A 165 11.05 35.92 -18.46
N GLU A 166 11.69 35.46 -19.53
CA GLU A 166 12.88 36.09 -20.12
C GLU A 166 12.52 37.39 -20.86
N ALA A 167 11.33 37.43 -21.48
CA ALA A 167 10.81 38.59 -22.17
C ALA A 167 10.12 39.62 -21.24
N ASP A 168 10.04 39.34 -19.93
CA ASP A 168 9.26 40.11 -18.95
C ASP A 168 7.79 40.31 -19.40
N ALA A 169 7.24 39.28 -20.05
CA ALA A 169 5.92 39.29 -20.69
C ALA A 169 4.89 38.39 -19.97
N LEU A 170 5.24 37.87 -18.79
CA LEU A 170 4.38 36.97 -18.04
C LEU A 170 3.08 37.67 -17.60
N VAL A 171 1.93 37.09 -17.94
CA VAL A 171 0.61 37.57 -17.50
C VAL A 171 -0.09 36.50 -16.64
N PRO A 172 0.06 36.54 -15.31
CA PRO A 172 -0.62 35.60 -14.42
C PRO A 172 -2.14 35.80 -14.42
N VAL A 173 -2.90 34.71 -14.53
CA VAL A 173 -4.37 34.72 -14.59
C VAL A 173 -4.95 34.17 -13.27
N ALA A 174 -5.87 34.90 -12.65
CA ALA A 174 -6.58 34.42 -11.46
C ALA A 174 -7.45 33.20 -11.81
N GLN A 175 -7.42 32.19 -10.93
CA GLN A 175 -8.29 31.02 -11.08
C GLN A 175 -9.76 31.37 -10.80
N ASN A 176 -10.70 30.72 -11.48
CA ASN A 176 -12.14 30.84 -11.23
C ASN A 176 -12.57 29.93 -10.06
N PRO A 177 -12.92 30.45 -8.87
CA PRO A 177 -13.28 29.61 -7.73
C PRO A 177 -14.49 28.71 -7.98
N GLY A 178 -15.41 29.10 -8.88
CA GLY A 178 -16.61 28.33 -9.21
C GLY A 178 -16.33 27.02 -9.96
N GLU A 179 -15.12 26.85 -10.51
CA GLU A 179 -14.71 25.63 -11.21
C GLU A 179 -13.77 24.75 -10.38
N ARG A 180 -13.48 25.16 -9.13
CA ARG A 180 -12.50 24.46 -8.29
C ARG A 180 -13.04 23.12 -7.81
N THR A 181 -12.30 22.06 -8.08
CA THR A 181 -12.50 20.73 -7.46
C THR A 181 -11.21 20.31 -6.76
N TYR A 182 -11.34 19.78 -5.53
CA TYR A 182 -10.19 19.46 -4.68
C TYR A 182 -10.27 18.04 -4.13
N PHE A 183 -9.15 17.30 -4.26
CA PHE A 183 -9.02 15.91 -3.84
C PHE A 183 -7.84 15.74 -2.88
N PRO A 184 -8.10 15.64 -1.56
CA PRO A 184 -7.04 15.44 -0.58
C PRO A 184 -6.46 14.03 -0.64
N ALA A 185 -5.21 13.83 -0.18
CA ALA A 185 -4.53 12.53 -0.20
C ALA A 185 -5.25 11.38 0.50
N ARG A 186 -6.12 11.70 1.48
CA ARG A 186 -6.96 10.73 2.18
C ARG A 186 -8.20 10.29 1.39
N ARG A 187 -8.53 10.97 0.29
CA ARG A 187 -9.61 10.58 -0.61
C ARG A 187 -9.04 9.64 -1.66
N LEU A 188 -9.44 8.37 -1.57
CA LEU A 188 -8.91 7.29 -2.38
C LEU A 188 -10.01 6.68 -3.26
N PHE A 189 -9.75 5.48 -3.79
CA PHE A 189 -10.69 4.76 -4.65
C PHE A 189 -12.10 4.68 -4.03
N PRO A 190 -13.16 5.07 -4.76
CA PRO A 190 -14.54 4.90 -4.30
C PRO A 190 -14.81 3.45 -3.88
N ASP A 191 -15.37 3.26 -2.68
CA ASP A 191 -15.65 1.95 -2.06
C ASP A 191 -14.45 0.98 -2.04
N GLY A 192 -13.23 1.50 -2.03
CA GLY A 192 -12.00 0.71 -2.14
C GLY A 192 -11.86 0.00 -3.48
N GLY A 193 -12.59 0.42 -4.51
CA GLY A 193 -12.59 -0.20 -5.84
C GLY A 193 -13.43 -1.47 -5.92
N LEU A 194 -14.34 -1.73 -4.97
CA LEU A 194 -15.13 -2.96 -5.00
C LEU A 194 -16.19 -2.94 -6.12
N VAL A 195 -16.10 -3.92 -7.01
CA VAL A 195 -17.08 -4.15 -8.07
C VAL A 195 -18.23 -4.97 -7.51
N THR A 196 -19.42 -4.35 -7.45
CA THR A 196 -20.64 -4.96 -6.88
C THR A 196 -21.75 -5.10 -7.92
N GLY A 197 -21.53 -4.60 -9.14
CA GLY A 197 -22.52 -4.50 -10.20
C GLY A 197 -23.45 -3.29 -10.07
N ARG A 198 -23.43 -2.57 -8.94
CA ARG A 198 -24.16 -1.29 -8.80
C ARG A 198 -23.58 -0.17 -9.68
N GLN A 199 -22.34 -0.34 -10.11
CA GLN A 199 -21.69 0.54 -11.06
C GLN A 199 -22.18 0.26 -12.48
N THR A 200 -22.22 1.28 -13.32
CA THR A 200 -22.42 1.13 -14.76
C THR A 200 -21.23 0.44 -15.43
N ALA A 201 -21.44 -0.18 -16.58
CA ALA A 201 -20.36 -0.78 -17.36
C ALA A 201 -19.28 0.25 -17.73
N ALA A 202 -19.70 1.48 -18.05
CA ALA A 202 -18.78 2.59 -18.36
C ALA A 202 -18.01 3.08 -17.14
N GLU A 203 -18.60 3.07 -15.94
CA GLU A 203 -17.87 3.39 -14.70
C GLU A 203 -16.79 2.38 -14.41
N LEU A 204 -17.09 1.09 -14.56
CA LEU A 204 -16.10 0.03 -14.31
C LEU A 204 -14.93 0.06 -15.29
N ASP A 205 -15.17 0.43 -16.55
CA ASP A 205 -14.08 0.71 -17.49
C ASP A 205 -13.20 1.89 -17.03
N ARG A 206 -13.82 3.00 -16.59
CA ARG A 206 -13.09 4.15 -16.01
C ARG A 206 -12.29 3.75 -14.77
N TRP A 207 -12.86 2.94 -13.89
CA TRP A 207 -12.19 2.44 -12.69
C TRP A 207 -10.97 1.60 -13.05
N ARG A 208 -11.11 0.70 -14.03
CA ARG A 208 -10.01 -0.14 -14.53
C ARG A 208 -8.88 0.71 -15.11
N ARG A 209 -9.21 1.72 -15.94
CA ARG A 209 -8.23 2.67 -16.49
C ARG A 209 -7.55 3.52 -15.41
N ALA A 210 -8.31 3.99 -14.43
CA ALA A 210 -7.81 4.79 -13.32
C ALA A 210 -6.87 4.00 -12.39
N GLY A 211 -7.13 2.70 -12.18
CA GLY A 211 -6.29 1.82 -11.35
C GLY A 211 -4.99 1.35 -12.01
N GLU A 212 -4.72 1.73 -13.27
CA GLU A 212 -3.58 1.22 -14.03
C GLU A 212 -2.37 2.19 -14.03
N PHE A 213 -1.37 1.83 -13.21
CA PHE A 213 -0.11 2.54 -13.02
C PHE A 213 1.09 1.76 -13.62
N GLY A 214 0.84 0.70 -14.38
CA GLY A 214 1.87 -0.22 -14.86
C GLY A 214 2.68 -0.83 -13.70
N ARG A 215 4.00 -0.67 -13.75
CA ARG A 215 4.96 -1.17 -12.74
C ARG A 215 5.23 -0.21 -11.58
N PHE A 216 4.59 0.96 -11.56
CA PHE A 216 4.83 1.98 -10.54
C PHE A 216 3.90 1.81 -9.35
N ASP A 217 4.29 2.41 -8.22
CA ASP A 217 3.52 2.39 -6.99
C ASP A 217 2.11 2.97 -7.19
N ASN A 218 1.09 2.22 -6.78
CA ASN A 218 -0.30 2.61 -6.85
C ASN A 218 -0.86 2.84 -5.44
N ARG A 219 -0.68 4.06 -4.91
CA ARG A 219 -1.26 4.47 -3.62
C ARG A 219 -2.78 4.64 -3.67
N PHE A 220 -3.35 4.80 -4.86
CA PHE A 220 -4.78 5.11 -5.02
C PHE A 220 -5.66 3.86 -4.83
N GLY A 221 -5.22 2.72 -5.36
CA GLY A 221 -5.95 1.46 -5.36
C GLY A 221 -6.27 0.93 -6.76
N ARG A 222 -6.79 -0.30 -6.82
CA ARG A 222 -7.29 -0.95 -8.03
C ARG A 222 -8.72 -1.45 -7.82
N PRO A 223 -9.53 -1.52 -8.89
CA PRO A 223 -10.80 -2.22 -8.82
C PRO A 223 -10.59 -3.69 -8.49
N ARG A 224 -11.52 -4.27 -7.73
CA ARG A 224 -11.43 -5.62 -7.19
C ARG A 224 -12.80 -6.26 -7.06
N ILE A 225 -12.82 -7.58 -7.05
CA ILE A 225 -13.98 -8.41 -6.74
C ILE A 225 -13.72 -9.22 -5.47
N VAL A 226 -14.79 -9.65 -4.80
CA VAL A 226 -14.73 -10.67 -3.76
C VAL A 226 -15.60 -11.85 -4.19
N ALA A 227 -14.99 -13.03 -4.27
CA ALA A 227 -15.62 -14.28 -4.70
C ALA A 227 -15.00 -15.46 -3.94
N GLY A 228 -15.84 -16.40 -3.51
CA GLY A 228 -15.37 -17.59 -2.77
C GLY A 228 -14.63 -17.30 -1.46
N GLY A 229 -14.86 -16.13 -0.85
CA GLY A 229 -14.14 -15.69 0.37
C GLY A 229 -12.76 -15.07 0.12
N GLU A 230 -12.34 -14.92 -1.14
CA GLU A 230 -11.07 -14.28 -1.52
C GLU A 230 -11.32 -13.00 -2.33
N ALA A 231 -10.31 -12.14 -2.39
CA ALA A 231 -10.32 -10.96 -3.23
C ALA A 231 -9.42 -11.14 -4.45
N PHE A 232 -9.85 -10.57 -5.58
CA PHE A 232 -9.10 -10.54 -6.83
C PHE A 232 -9.09 -9.13 -7.39
N LEU A 233 -7.95 -8.71 -7.91
CA LEU A 233 -7.82 -7.41 -8.56
C LEU A 233 -8.26 -7.54 -10.02
N VAL A 234 -9.05 -6.58 -10.49
CA VAL A 234 -9.50 -6.52 -11.88
C VAL A 234 -8.42 -5.85 -12.71
N THR A 235 -7.69 -6.66 -13.48
CA THR A 235 -6.58 -6.19 -14.34
C THR A 235 -7.02 -6.00 -15.79
N GLY A 236 -8.08 -6.69 -16.23
CA GLY A 236 -8.67 -6.55 -17.55
C GLY A 236 -10.19 -6.61 -17.51
N LEU A 237 -10.84 -5.69 -18.22
CA LEU A 237 -12.29 -5.58 -18.31
C LEU A 237 -12.70 -5.02 -19.68
N ARG A 238 -13.86 -5.45 -20.20
CA ARG A 238 -14.51 -4.85 -21.38
C ARG A 238 -15.98 -4.52 -21.08
N PRO A 239 -16.41 -3.26 -21.25
CA PRO A 239 -17.80 -2.90 -21.05
C PRO A 239 -18.71 -3.43 -22.16
N ARG A 240 -19.91 -3.87 -21.78
CA ARG A 240 -20.98 -4.37 -22.67
C ARG A 240 -22.30 -3.68 -22.27
N PRO A 241 -22.45 -2.37 -22.54
CA PRO A 241 -23.70 -1.67 -22.23
C PRO A 241 -24.86 -2.26 -23.03
N GLY A 242 -26.06 -2.28 -22.44
CA GLY A 242 -27.21 -2.93 -23.04
C GLY A 242 -28.32 -3.23 -22.04
N PRO A 243 -29.26 -4.14 -22.38
CA PRO A 243 -30.29 -4.56 -21.43
C PRO A 243 -29.67 -5.30 -20.25
N VAL A 244 -30.26 -5.10 -19.06
CA VAL A 244 -29.87 -5.81 -17.84
C VAL A 244 -30.38 -7.25 -17.93
N GLU A 245 -29.46 -8.22 -18.05
CA GLU A 245 -29.78 -9.64 -18.24
C GLU A 245 -30.10 -10.38 -16.93
N ALA A 246 -29.60 -9.87 -15.79
CA ALA A 246 -29.81 -10.42 -14.45
C ALA A 246 -29.66 -9.34 -13.39
N GLU A 247 -29.99 -9.65 -12.14
CA GLU A 247 -29.74 -8.76 -11.00
C GLU A 247 -28.28 -8.26 -11.00
N PRO A 248 -28.03 -6.94 -10.79
CA PRO A 248 -26.68 -6.40 -10.72
C PRO A 248 -25.77 -7.18 -9.76
N GLY A 249 -24.53 -7.42 -10.21
CA GLY A 249 -23.51 -8.19 -9.49
C GLY A 249 -23.56 -9.69 -9.74
N THR A 250 -24.53 -10.18 -10.53
CA THR A 250 -24.65 -11.60 -10.89
C THR A 250 -23.70 -11.95 -12.04
N VAL A 251 -22.93 -13.04 -11.90
CA VAL A 251 -22.14 -13.62 -12.98
C VAL A 251 -23.08 -14.33 -13.96
N LEU A 252 -23.06 -13.90 -15.22
CA LEU A 252 -23.97 -14.37 -16.26
C LEU A 252 -23.53 -15.71 -16.84
N THR A 253 -24.50 -16.51 -17.28
CA THR A 253 -24.24 -17.72 -18.05
C THR A 253 -23.68 -17.36 -19.44
N GLY A 254 -22.60 -18.02 -19.84
CA GLY A 254 -22.04 -17.87 -21.17
C GLY A 254 -20.59 -18.35 -21.28
N PRO A 255 -20.00 -18.29 -22.48
CA PRO A 255 -18.61 -18.68 -22.74
C PRO A 255 -17.58 -17.67 -22.18
N GLN A 256 -18.03 -16.48 -21.82
CA GLN A 256 -17.21 -15.40 -21.26
C GLN A 256 -17.70 -15.11 -19.85
N VAL A 257 -16.78 -14.82 -18.92
CA VAL A 257 -17.14 -14.41 -17.57
C VAL A 257 -17.63 -12.96 -17.59
N ARG A 258 -18.95 -12.80 -17.63
CA ARG A 258 -19.62 -11.51 -17.62
C ARG A 258 -20.32 -11.28 -16.29
N VAL A 259 -20.29 -10.05 -15.80
CA VAL A 259 -20.98 -9.62 -14.58
C VAL A 259 -22.05 -8.62 -14.96
N SER A 260 -23.29 -8.85 -14.51
CA SER A 260 -24.40 -7.93 -14.71
C SER A 260 -24.16 -6.62 -13.97
N THR A 261 -24.50 -5.51 -14.63
CA THR A 261 -24.41 -4.14 -14.11
C THR A 261 -25.77 -3.46 -14.18
N VAL A 262 -25.89 -2.23 -13.68
CA VAL A 262 -27.14 -1.47 -13.75
C VAL A 262 -27.56 -1.04 -15.17
N ASP A 263 -26.66 -1.09 -16.15
CA ASP A 263 -26.89 -0.66 -17.54
C ASP A 263 -26.32 -1.62 -18.60
N GLY A 264 -26.28 -2.92 -18.28
CA GLY A 264 -25.78 -3.97 -19.17
C GLY A 264 -24.88 -4.95 -18.43
N SER A 265 -23.69 -5.23 -18.95
CA SER A 265 -22.71 -6.09 -18.29
C SER A 265 -21.26 -5.63 -18.52
N VAL A 266 -20.34 -6.25 -17.79
CA VAL A 266 -18.90 -6.18 -18.06
C VAL A 266 -18.31 -7.57 -18.22
N GLU A 267 -17.49 -7.76 -19.25
CA GLU A 267 -16.68 -8.96 -19.44
C GLU A 267 -15.39 -8.79 -18.64
N LEU A 268 -15.15 -9.67 -17.65
CA LEU A 268 -13.88 -9.75 -16.95
C LEU A 268 -12.92 -10.52 -17.85
N THR A 269 -11.86 -9.87 -18.31
CA THR A 269 -10.90 -10.46 -19.26
C THR A 269 -9.60 -10.89 -18.61
N ALA A 270 -9.24 -10.29 -17.47
CA ALA A 270 -8.10 -10.69 -16.67
C ALA A 270 -8.30 -10.30 -15.20
N LEU A 271 -7.87 -11.19 -14.31
CA LEU A 271 -7.76 -10.94 -12.88
C LEU A 271 -6.33 -11.18 -12.41
N SER A 272 -6.02 -10.72 -11.21
CA SER A 272 -4.88 -11.21 -10.44
C SER A 272 -5.30 -11.49 -9.00
N THR A 273 -4.50 -12.28 -8.29
CA THR A 273 -4.55 -12.34 -6.83
C THR A 273 -4.21 -10.96 -6.24
N VAL A 274 -4.46 -10.78 -4.94
CA VAL A 274 -4.01 -9.60 -4.19
C VAL A 274 -2.48 -9.44 -4.13
N ASP A 275 -1.75 -10.52 -4.43
CA ASP A 275 -0.28 -10.50 -4.52
C ASP A 275 0.23 -10.12 -5.91
N GLY A 276 -0.65 -10.06 -6.92
CA GLY A 276 -0.34 -9.67 -8.29
C GLY A 276 -0.17 -10.84 -9.27
N GLU A 277 -0.38 -12.08 -8.81
CA GLU A 277 -0.28 -13.27 -9.67
C GLU A 277 -1.49 -13.36 -10.60
N PRO A 278 -1.32 -13.53 -11.93
CA PRO A 278 -2.43 -13.63 -12.87
C PRO A 278 -3.34 -14.82 -12.58
N VAL A 279 -4.66 -14.59 -12.65
CA VAL A 279 -5.69 -15.64 -12.49
C VAL A 279 -6.74 -15.49 -13.58
N SER A 280 -7.14 -16.62 -14.17
CA SER A 280 -8.21 -16.62 -15.17
C SER A 280 -9.57 -16.39 -14.50
N PRO A 281 -10.43 -15.50 -15.01
CA PRO A 281 -11.74 -15.22 -14.42
C PRO A 281 -12.62 -16.46 -14.19
N ASP A 282 -12.60 -17.41 -15.13
CA ASP A 282 -13.38 -18.66 -15.10
C ASP A 282 -12.86 -19.68 -14.08
N ALA A 283 -11.63 -19.51 -13.58
CA ALA A 283 -11.08 -20.33 -12.51
C ALA A 283 -11.65 -19.97 -11.12
N VAL A 284 -12.23 -18.78 -10.97
CA VAL A 284 -12.64 -18.22 -9.67
C VAL A 284 -14.07 -17.73 -9.62
N LEU A 285 -14.76 -17.71 -10.76
CA LEU A 285 -16.17 -17.32 -10.89
C LEU A 285 -16.94 -18.37 -11.70
N ALA A 286 -18.10 -18.77 -11.18
CA ALA A 286 -19.06 -19.61 -11.85
C ALA A 286 -20.33 -18.83 -12.22
N ALA A 287 -21.04 -19.28 -13.25
CA ALA A 287 -22.33 -18.70 -13.61
C ALA A 287 -23.32 -18.80 -12.43
N GLY A 288 -24.01 -17.69 -12.13
CA GLY A 288 -24.90 -17.57 -10.98
C GLY A 288 -24.22 -17.07 -9.70
N ASP A 289 -22.88 -17.02 -9.64
CA ASP A 289 -22.19 -16.39 -8.52
C ASP A 289 -22.62 -14.93 -8.38
N ARG A 290 -22.65 -14.45 -7.14
CA ARG A 290 -22.87 -13.03 -6.85
C ARG A 290 -21.60 -12.44 -6.29
N LEU A 291 -21.13 -11.36 -6.90
CA LEU A 291 -20.01 -10.62 -6.35
C LEU A 291 -20.40 -10.07 -4.98
N GLY A 292 -19.63 -10.45 -3.96
CA GLY A 292 -19.91 -10.07 -2.58
C GLY A 292 -19.64 -8.57 -2.38
N ALA A 293 -20.57 -7.88 -1.72
CA ALA A 293 -20.31 -6.60 -1.09
C ALA A 293 -20.14 -6.83 0.42
N PRO A 294 -19.03 -6.39 1.05
CA PRO A 294 -19.05 -6.17 2.48
C PRO A 294 -20.18 -5.16 2.76
N GLU A 295 -20.97 -5.40 3.80
CA GLU A 295 -21.96 -4.42 4.30
C GLU A 295 -21.29 -3.14 4.86
N PHE A 296 -19.96 -3.08 4.81
CA PHE A 296 -19.16 -2.01 5.36
C PHE A 296 -18.86 -0.92 4.32
N THR A 297 -19.36 0.29 4.55
CA THR A 297 -18.88 1.50 3.89
C THR A 297 -17.66 2.06 4.63
N GLY A 298 -16.77 2.78 3.92
CA GLY A 298 -15.62 3.44 4.55
C GLY A 298 -14.49 2.53 5.06
N TRP A 299 -14.59 1.22 4.86
CA TRP A 299 -13.59 0.24 5.30
C TRP A 299 -12.19 0.53 4.75
N PHE A 300 -12.10 0.97 3.48
CA PHE A 300 -10.82 1.21 2.82
C PHE A 300 -10.03 2.34 3.49
N GLY A 301 -10.69 3.47 3.77
CA GLY A 301 -10.06 4.62 4.44
C GLY A 301 -9.58 4.32 5.87
N LYS A 302 -10.25 3.39 6.58
CA LYS A 302 -9.85 2.93 7.92
C LYS A 302 -8.44 2.34 7.93
N TRP A 303 -7.99 1.73 6.84
CA TRP A 303 -6.70 1.04 6.78
C TRP A 303 -5.68 1.76 5.90
N ALA A 304 -6.14 2.44 4.85
CA ALA A 304 -5.26 3.05 3.86
C ALA A 304 -4.29 4.11 4.42
N HIS A 305 -4.69 4.84 5.47
CA HIS A 305 -3.81 5.83 6.11
C HIS A 305 -2.62 5.21 6.86
N ARG A 306 -2.61 3.89 7.04
CA ARG A 306 -1.55 3.12 7.73
C ARG A 306 -0.63 2.39 6.77
N GLU A 307 -0.87 2.48 5.46
CA GLU A 307 -0.15 1.74 4.44
C GLU A 307 1.36 1.98 4.51
N GLY A 308 1.82 3.20 4.73
CA GLY A 308 3.25 3.51 4.83
C GLY A 308 3.96 2.69 5.92
N PHE A 309 3.36 2.62 7.12
CA PHE A 309 3.88 1.82 8.23
C PHE A 309 3.98 0.33 7.85
N TRP A 310 2.92 -0.20 7.22
CA TRP A 310 2.89 -1.61 6.85
C TRP A 310 3.75 -1.95 5.65
N LEU A 311 3.90 -1.03 4.70
CA LEU A 311 4.81 -1.15 3.57
C LEU A 311 6.25 -1.29 4.06
N GLU A 312 6.71 -0.37 4.92
CA GLU A 312 8.05 -0.43 5.51
C GLU A 312 8.26 -1.72 6.31
N ARG A 313 7.28 -2.08 7.14
CA ARG A 313 7.34 -3.28 7.96
C ARG A 313 7.40 -4.56 7.13
N LEU A 314 6.52 -4.71 6.12
CA LEU A 314 6.51 -5.87 5.22
C LEU A 314 7.81 -5.93 4.41
N ALA A 315 8.34 -4.80 3.95
CA ALA A 315 9.61 -4.74 3.25
C ALA A 315 10.80 -5.16 4.13
N ALA A 316 10.75 -4.85 5.43
CA ALA A 316 11.76 -5.24 6.41
C ALA A 316 11.66 -6.71 6.87
N CYS A 317 10.51 -7.38 6.68
CA CYS A 317 10.37 -8.79 7.02
C CYS A 317 11.28 -9.63 6.12
N ALA A 318 12.25 -10.32 6.73
CA ALA A 318 13.16 -11.20 6.00
C ALA A 318 12.35 -12.25 5.23
N ALA A 319 12.58 -12.34 3.92
CA ALA A 319 12.18 -13.51 3.15
C ALA A 319 13.09 -14.66 3.62
N ALA A 320 12.67 -15.43 4.62
CA ALA A 320 13.26 -16.74 4.79
C ALA A 320 12.68 -17.62 3.67
N PRO A 321 13.49 -18.05 2.68
CA PRO A 321 13.02 -19.08 1.78
C PRO A 321 12.97 -20.37 2.62
N ASP A 322 11.77 -20.80 2.98
CA ASP A 322 11.58 -22.22 3.28
C ASP A 322 11.35 -22.91 1.92
N PRO A 323 12.33 -23.68 1.41
CA PRO A 323 12.22 -24.37 0.12
C PRO A 323 11.11 -25.43 0.09
N LEU A 324 10.41 -25.68 1.21
CA LEU A 324 9.30 -26.62 1.32
C LEU A 324 7.92 -25.98 1.13
N VAL A 325 7.81 -24.64 1.06
CA VAL A 325 6.51 -23.97 0.94
C VAL A 325 5.97 -24.08 -0.48
N ARG A 326 4.92 -24.88 -0.64
CA ARG A 326 4.15 -24.96 -1.89
C ARG A 326 3.29 -23.70 -2.10
N PRO A 327 2.89 -23.37 -3.35
CA PRO A 327 1.97 -22.25 -3.61
C PRO A 327 0.70 -22.35 -2.75
N LEU A 328 0.36 -21.25 -2.07
CA LEU A 328 -0.63 -21.17 -0.99
C LEU A 328 -2.10 -21.12 -1.45
N TRP A 329 -2.42 -21.68 -2.63
CA TRP A 329 -3.73 -21.47 -3.27
C TRP A 329 -4.59 -22.72 -3.47
N THR A 330 -4.11 -23.91 -3.13
CA THR A 330 -4.93 -25.13 -3.20
C THR A 330 -5.61 -25.44 -1.87
N PRO A 331 -6.96 -25.48 -1.83
CA PRO A 331 -7.70 -25.89 -0.63
C PRO A 331 -7.20 -27.26 -0.16
N SER A 332 -6.67 -27.31 1.06
CA SER A 332 -6.16 -28.53 1.67
C SER A 332 -6.95 -28.83 2.95
N PRO A 333 -7.28 -30.10 3.23
CA PRO A 333 -7.92 -30.46 4.49
C PRO A 333 -7.11 -29.97 5.69
N VAL A 334 -7.78 -29.28 6.61
CA VAL A 334 -7.15 -28.77 7.84
C VAL A 334 -7.02 -29.90 8.86
N THR A 335 -5.80 -30.18 9.29
CA THR A 335 -5.54 -31.10 10.41
C THR A 335 -5.32 -30.30 11.68
N ARG A 336 -5.90 -30.75 12.80
CA ARG A 336 -5.86 -30.05 14.08
C ARG A 336 -5.17 -30.87 15.17
N GLY A 337 -4.52 -30.19 16.09
CA GLY A 337 -3.90 -30.76 17.29
C GLY A 337 -4.11 -29.84 18.49
N THR A 338 -3.96 -30.38 19.70
CA THR A 338 -4.03 -29.60 20.94
C THR A 338 -3.03 -30.15 21.94
N THR A 339 -2.28 -29.25 22.56
CA THR A 339 -1.39 -29.55 23.69
C THR A 339 -1.88 -28.74 24.89
N LEU A 340 -2.20 -29.42 26.00
CA LEU A 340 -2.66 -28.74 27.21
C LEU A 340 -1.50 -28.03 27.90
N VAL A 341 -1.74 -26.83 28.39
CA VAL A 341 -0.81 -26.09 29.25
C VAL A 341 -1.20 -26.36 30.70
N PRO A 342 -0.31 -26.90 31.55
CA PRO A 342 -0.64 -27.17 32.95
C PRO A 342 -1.09 -25.90 33.68
N ARG A 343 -2.24 -25.95 34.35
CA ARG A 343 -2.78 -24.78 35.08
C ARG A 343 -1.79 -24.25 36.13
N ALA A 344 -1.14 -25.16 36.85
CA ALA A 344 -0.12 -24.82 37.85
C ALA A 344 1.07 -24.05 37.27
N LEU A 345 1.36 -24.20 35.98
CA LEU A 345 2.41 -23.42 35.30
C LEU A 345 1.91 -22.01 34.99
N VAL A 346 0.68 -21.89 34.47
CA VAL A 346 0.03 -20.63 34.12
C VAL A 346 -0.17 -19.74 35.34
N ASP A 347 -0.55 -20.31 36.48
CA ASP A 347 -0.77 -19.57 37.74
C ASP A 347 0.54 -18.95 38.29
N ARG A 348 1.71 -19.36 37.79
CA ARG A 348 3.02 -18.77 38.14
C ARG A 348 3.45 -17.65 37.18
N LEU A 349 2.73 -17.45 36.07
CA LEU A 349 3.01 -16.42 35.08
C LEU A 349 2.40 -15.08 35.52
N ARG A 350 3.09 -13.98 35.22
CA ARG A 350 2.60 -12.62 35.51
C ARG A 350 1.70 -12.12 34.41
N ASP A 351 2.06 -12.44 33.17
CA ASP A 351 1.27 -12.15 31.97
C ASP A 351 1.30 -13.40 31.09
N PRO A 352 0.35 -14.35 31.31
CA PRO A 352 0.33 -15.60 30.58
C PRO A 352 0.34 -15.41 29.06
N ALA A 353 -0.37 -14.41 28.54
CA ALA A 353 -0.42 -14.15 27.10
C ALA A 353 0.96 -13.74 26.56
N ALA A 354 1.59 -12.73 27.17
CA ALA A 354 2.88 -12.23 26.71
C ALA A 354 4.02 -13.24 26.93
N GLU A 355 4.05 -13.93 28.07
CA GLU A 355 5.09 -14.90 28.40
C GLU A 355 4.99 -16.15 27.52
N LEU A 356 3.80 -16.72 27.31
CA LEU A 356 3.62 -17.87 26.42
C LEU A 356 3.91 -17.50 24.95
N LEU A 357 3.50 -16.31 24.51
CA LEU A 357 3.85 -15.81 23.17
C LEU A 357 5.37 -15.68 23.00
N THR A 358 6.04 -15.10 24.00
CA THR A 358 7.51 -14.94 23.98
C THR A 358 8.21 -16.29 23.89
N ALA A 359 7.77 -17.30 24.66
CA ALA A 359 8.35 -18.63 24.58
C ALA A 359 8.15 -19.28 23.20
N TRP A 360 6.98 -19.10 22.57
CA TRP A 360 6.77 -19.51 21.17
C TRP A 360 7.73 -18.81 20.20
N LEU A 361 7.89 -17.49 20.32
CA LEU A 361 8.82 -16.72 19.48
C LEU A 361 10.27 -17.18 19.66
N VAL A 362 10.69 -17.50 20.90
CA VAL A 362 12.03 -18.04 21.18
C VAL A 362 12.23 -19.40 20.49
N CYS A 363 11.25 -20.30 20.59
CA CYS A 363 11.33 -21.63 19.96
C CYS A 363 11.25 -21.57 18.42
N LEU A 364 10.53 -20.59 17.87
CA LEU A 364 10.38 -20.41 16.42
C LEU A 364 11.52 -19.61 15.79
N GLY A 365 12.17 -18.72 16.53
CA GLY A 365 13.20 -17.81 16.03
C GLY A 365 14.48 -18.49 15.52
N SER A 366 14.68 -19.78 15.80
CA SER A 366 15.75 -20.58 15.18
C SER A 366 15.43 -21.05 13.76
N ARG A 367 14.15 -20.98 13.35
CA ARG A 367 13.63 -21.54 12.10
C ARG A 367 13.03 -20.50 11.16
N TYR A 368 12.44 -19.45 11.72
CA TYR A 368 11.78 -18.39 10.97
C TYR A 368 12.41 -17.05 11.30
N GLY A 369 12.40 -16.09 10.36
CA GLY A 369 12.80 -14.70 10.62
C GLY A 369 11.61 -13.79 10.98
N THR A 370 10.41 -14.14 10.55
CA THR A 370 9.17 -13.41 10.87
C THR A 370 8.00 -14.39 10.85
N VAL A 371 7.07 -14.26 11.80
CA VAL A 371 5.80 -15.00 11.84
C VAL A 371 4.61 -14.05 11.68
N ARG A 372 3.44 -14.58 11.35
CA ARG A 372 2.20 -13.78 11.41
C ARG A 372 1.68 -13.76 12.83
N TYR A 373 0.98 -12.70 13.21
CA TYR A 373 0.42 -12.51 14.55
C TYR A 373 -1.01 -11.97 14.51
N SER A 374 -1.89 -12.50 15.36
CA SER A 374 -3.18 -11.87 15.69
C SER A 374 -3.62 -12.12 17.13
N ASP A 375 -4.47 -11.22 17.63
CA ASP A 375 -5.21 -11.33 18.88
C ASP A 375 -6.72 -11.22 18.61
N ASP A 376 -7.55 -11.41 19.63
CA ASP A 376 -9.01 -11.35 19.47
C ASP A 376 -9.48 -9.98 18.96
N ASP A 377 -8.89 -8.89 19.46
CA ASP A 377 -9.22 -7.53 19.03
C ASP A 377 -8.93 -7.30 17.55
N ARG A 378 -7.76 -7.74 17.05
CA ARG A 378 -7.43 -7.63 15.62
C ARG A 378 -8.37 -8.45 14.77
N ARG A 379 -8.65 -9.70 15.16
CA ARG A 379 -9.60 -10.57 14.44
C ARG A 379 -11.00 -9.96 14.39
N ALA A 380 -11.48 -9.42 15.51
CA ALA A 380 -12.76 -8.71 15.57
C ALA A 380 -12.75 -7.45 14.67
N SER A 381 -11.62 -6.73 14.61
CA SER A 381 -11.52 -5.48 13.84
C SER A 381 -11.59 -5.64 12.32
N VAL A 382 -11.36 -6.86 11.82
CA VAL A 382 -11.33 -7.24 10.40
C VAL A 382 -12.36 -8.31 10.03
N ALA A 383 -13.25 -8.67 10.96
CA ALA A 383 -14.29 -9.67 10.75
C ALA A 383 -15.17 -9.32 9.53
N GLY A 384 -15.32 -10.25 8.59
CA GLY A 384 -16.03 -10.04 7.33
C GLY A 384 -15.24 -9.28 6.25
N LEU A 385 -13.99 -8.90 6.53
CA LEU A 385 -13.09 -8.19 5.62
C LEU A 385 -11.80 -8.98 5.35
N GLU A 386 -11.70 -10.25 5.73
CA GLU A 386 -10.48 -11.06 5.68
C GLU A 386 -9.98 -11.29 4.23
N ALA A 387 -10.88 -11.20 3.26
CA ALA A 387 -10.54 -11.19 1.83
C ALA A 387 -9.72 -9.94 1.44
N LEU A 388 -9.94 -8.82 2.13
CA LEU A 388 -9.47 -7.48 1.77
C LEU A 388 -8.41 -6.93 2.71
N VAL A 389 -8.48 -7.28 3.99
CA VAL A 389 -7.62 -6.79 5.08
C VAL A 389 -6.98 -7.99 5.76
N ALA A 390 -5.68 -7.90 6.03
CA ALA A 390 -4.95 -9.00 6.63
C ALA A 390 -5.52 -9.31 8.03
N ARG A 391 -5.86 -10.56 8.28
CA ARG A 391 -6.25 -11.00 9.63
C ARG A 391 -5.06 -11.03 10.57
N ASP A 392 -3.94 -11.55 10.05
CA ASP A 392 -2.70 -11.75 10.80
C ASP A 392 -1.61 -10.84 10.24
N VAL A 393 -0.90 -10.12 11.10
CA VAL A 393 0.11 -9.11 10.74
C VAL A 393 1.53 -9.60 10.99
N PRO A 394 2.57 -9.08 10.28
CA PRO A 394 3.93 -9.54 10.51
C PRO A 394 4.44 -9.19 11.91
N LEU A 395 5.08 -10.16 12.56
CA LEU A 395 5.76 -10.05 13.84
C LEU A 395 7.18 -10.65 13.73
N PRO A 396 8.24 -9.83 13.84
CA PRO A 396 9.61 -10.33 13.90
C PRO A 396 9.81 -11.30 15.07
N VAL A 397 10.61 -12.35 14.86
CA VAL A 397 10.93 -13.35 15.91
C VAL A 397 12.35 -13.22 16.44
N GLU A 398 13.16 -12.31 15.87
CA GLU A 398 14.52 -12.07 16.33
C GLU A 398 14.54 -11.32 17.66
N LEU A 399 14.80 -12.06 18.73
CA LEU A 399 15.02 -11.56 20.07
C LEU A 399 16.53 -11.57 20.36
N PRO A 400 17.12 -10.47 20.88
CA PRO A 400 18.55 -10.44 21.19
C PRO A 400 18.94 -11.56 22.16
N PRO A 401 19.95 -12.40 21.84
CA PRO A 401 20.28 -13.62 22.59
C PRO A 401 20.76 -13.34 24.02
N GLU A 402 21.26 -12.14 24.28
CA GLU A 402 21.72 -11.66 25.58
C GLU A 402 20.59 -11.29 26.54
N LEU A 403 19.36 -11.11 26.05
CA LEU A 403 18.24 -10.81 26.93
C LEU A 403 17.94 -12.01 27.83
N GLY A 404 17.64 -11.75 29.10
CA GLY A 404 16.88 -12.70 29.92
C GLY A 404 15.42 -12.74 29.46
N PHE A 405 14.69 -13.81 29.81
CA PHE A 405 13.32 -13.99 29.32
C PHE A 405 12.38 -12.82 29.67
N ALA A 406 12.47 -12.24 30.87
CA ALA A 406 11.67 -11.07 31.22
C ALA A 406 11.95 -9.86 30.32
N GLY A 407 13.21 -9.66 29.92
CA GLY A 407 13.60 -8.62 28.96
C GLY A 407 13.09 -8.91 27.55
N ALA A 408 13.08 -10.19 27.15
CA ALA A 408 12.50 -10.64 25.90
C ALA A 408 10.98 -10.41 25.88
N THR A 409 10.25 -10.76 26.95
CA THR A 409 8.81 -10.49 27.08
C THR A 409 8.52 -9.00 26.99
N ALA A 410 9.31 -8.16 27.68
CA ALA A 410 9.16 -6.70 27.57
C ALA A 410 9.45 -6.17 26.16
N ALA A 411 10.37 -6.79 25.40
CA ALA A 411 10.60 -6.46 24.00
C ALA A 411 9.40 -6.84 23.12
N VAL A 412 8.85 -8.04 23.29
CA VAL A 412 7.64 -8.50 22.59
C VAL A 412 6.45 -7.61 22.89
N SER A 413 6.18 -7.28 24.15
CA SER A 413 5.08 -6.39 24.52
C SER A 413 5.22 -4.99 23.90
N ARG A 414 6.45 -4.44 23.85
CA ARG A 414 6.71 -3.15 23.16
C ARG A 414 6.46 -3.25 21.66
N GLU A 415 6.86 -4.35 21.04
CA GLU A 415 6.62 -4.61 19.62
C GLU A 415 5.12 -4.68 19.32
N LEU A 416 4.35 -5.40 20.13
CA LEU A 416 2.90 -5.50 20.02
C LEU A 416 2.19 -4.14 20.20
N ALA A 417 2.65 -3.34 21.17
CA ALA A 417 2.13 -2.00 21.41
C ALA A 417 2.44 -1.03 20.26
N GLY A 418 3.51 -1.28 19.49
CA GLY A 418 3.87 -0.50 18.31
C GLY A 418 3.06 -0.81 17.04
N LEU A 419 2.31 -1.93 17.02
CA LEU A 419 1.53 -2.34 15.86
C LEU A 419 0.37 -1.38 15.57
N ARG A 420 0.21 -0.98 14.30
CA ARG A 420 -0.85 -0.05 13.86
C ARG A 420 -2.04 -0.77 13.24
N GLY A 421 -2.78 -1.53 14.05
CA GLY A 421 -3.95 -2.32 13.61
C GLY A 421 -3.59 -3.37 12.55
N SER A 422 -4.11 -3.26 11.33
CA SER A 422 -3.84 -4.16 10.21
C SER A 422 -3.67 -3.40 8.87
N TYR A 423 -3.48 -4.14 7.78
CA TYR A 423 -3.13 -3.65 6.45
C TYR A 423 -3.98 -4.28 5.33
N LEU A 424 -4.06 -3.58 4.20
CA LEU A 424 -4.77 -4.06 3.01
C LEU A 424 -3.99 -5.18 2.33
N ARG A 425 -4.66 -6.30 2.00
CA ARG A 425 -3.99 -7.47 1.41
C ARG A 425 -3.42 -7.21 0.02
N ASP A 426 -3.88 -6.17 -0.69
CA ASP A 426 -3.41 -5.80 -2.04
C ASP A 426 -2.13 -4.96 -2.06
N LEU A 427 -1.49 -4.71 -0.89
CA LEU A 427 -0.22 -3.99 -0.83
C LEU A 427 0.85 -4.56 -1.78
N PRO A 428 1.09 -5.88 -1.87
CA PRO A 428 2.12 -6.40 -2.77
C PRO A 428 1.86 -6.06 -4.24
N ALA A 429 0.62 -6.20 -4.71
CA ALA A 429 0.26 -5.85 -6.08
C ALA A 429 0.28 -4.33 -6.37
N ARG A 430 0.09 -3.50 -5.34
CA ARG A 430 0.15 -2.02 -5.48
C ARG A 430 1.57 -1.47 -5.44
N TYR A 431 2.53 -2.20 -4.87
CA TYR A 431 3.92 -1.78 -4.70
C TYR A 431 4.89 -2.83 -5.27
N PRO A 432 4.83 -3.14 -6.57
CA PRO A 432 5.55 -4.27 -7.17
C PRO A 432 7.08 -4.14 -7.09
N LEU A 433 7.62 -2.91 -6.99
CA LEU A 433 9.06 -2.66 -6.89
C LEU A 433 9.61 -2.80 -5.46
N HIS A 434 8.75 -2.99 -4.46
CA HIS A 434 9.15 -3.14 -3.05
C HIS A 434 9.41 -4.60 -2.66
N GLY A 435 9.28 -5.52 -3.63
CA GLY A 435 9.60 -6.95 -3.44
C GLY A 435 8.74 -7.63 -2.37
N LEU A 436 7.49 -7.19 -2.18
CA LEU A 436 6.58 -7.71 -1.15
C LEU A 436 5.89 -9.02 -1.53
N ALA A 437 5.73 -9.27 -2.83
CA ALA A 437 5.03 -10.43 -3.35
C ALA A 437 5.77 -11.72 -3.00
N ASN A 438 5.03 -12.83 -2.84
CA ASN A 438 5.58 -14.16 -2.64
C ASN A 438 6.56 -14.26 -1.46
N ARG A 439 6.35 -13.50 -0.38
CA ARG A 439 7.06 -13.67 0.90
C ARG A 439 6.27 -14.62 1.80
N PRO A 440 6.56 -15.94 1.81
CA PRO A 440 5.82 -16.87 2.64
C PRO A 440 6.12 -16.59 4.11
N MET A 441 5.06 -16.34 4.88
CA MET A 441 5.09 -16.36 6.34
C MET A 441 4.18 -17.51 6.78
N PRO A 442 4.66 -18.77 6.67
CA PRO A 442 3.79 -19.94 6.67
C PRO A 442 3.19 -20.24 8.05
N VAL A 443 3.74 -19.65 9.12
CA VAL A 443 3.29 -19.86 10.50
C VAL A 443 2.68 -18.57 11.04
N ALA A 444 1.49 -18.70 11.62
CA ALA A 444 0.84 -17.66 12.40
C ALA A 444 0.80 -18.05 13.89
N LEU A 445 1.09 -17.09 14.76
CA LEU A 445 0.81 -17.15 16.19
C LEU A 445 -0.47 -16.35 16.46
N ALA A 446 -1.37 -16.92 17.25
CA ALA A 446 -2.56 -16.24 17.69
C ALA A 446 -2.68 -16.32 19.21
N VAL A 447 -3.08 -15.22 19.85
CA VAL A 447 -3.50 -15.22 21.26
C VAL A 447 -5.02 -15.12 21.29
N THR A 448 -5.68 -15.95 22.10
CA THR A 448 -7.14 -15.99 22.23
C THR A 448 -7.58 -16.18 23.68
N GLU A 449 -8.65 -15.49 24.05
CA GLU A 449 -9.35 -15.59 25.33
C GLU A 449 -10.74 -16.21 25.18
N THR A 450 -11.08 -16.69 23.97
CA THR A 450 -12.42 -17.18 23.63
C THR A 450 -12.51 -18.70 23.53
N GLY A 451 -11.40 -19.42 23.65
CA GLY A 451 -11.33 -20.86 23.36
C GLY A 451 -11.53 -21.22 21.89
N ALA A 452 -11.48 -20.23 21.00
CA ALA A 452 -11.68 -20.44 19.57
C ALA A 452 -10.54 -21.28 18.97
N ARG A 453 -10.91 -22.39 18.32
CA ARG A 453 -10.01 -23.11 17.43
C ARG A 453 -9.94 -22.38 16.10
N LEU A 454 -8.77 -21.82 15.81
CA LEU A 454 -8.56 -21.00 14.62
C LEU A 454 -8.10 -21.87 13.44
N ASP A 455 -8.58 -21.51 12.24
CA ASP A 455 -8.07 -22.05 10.99
C ASP A 455 -7.02 -21.11 10.38
N PRO A 456 -6.03 -21.64 9.64
CA PRO A 456 -5.02 -20.81 8.98
C PRO A 456 -5.67 -19.77 8.06
N ALA A 457 -5.17 -18.53 8.11
CA ALA A 457 -5.61 -17.49 7.20
C ALA A 457 -5.18 -17.83 5.77
N PRO A 458 -5.81 -17.22 4.75
CA PRO A 458 -5.28 -17.23 3.40
C PRO A 458 -3.79 -16.85 3.38
N GLY A 459 -2.98 -17.62 2.67
CA GLY A 459 -1.53 -17.43 2.66
C GLY A 459 -0.77 -17.90 3.92
N THR A 460 -1.44 -18.63 4.82
CA THR A 460 -0.83 -19.22 6.03
C THR A 460 -0.95 -20.74 5.99
N ALA A 461 0.12 -21.45 6.29
CA ALA A 461 0.13 -22.91 6.27
C ALA A 461 -0.26 -23.52 7.63
N ALA A 462 0.11 -22.87 8.74
CA ALA A 462 -0.28 -23.30 10.08
C ALA A 462 -0.57 -22.12 11.01
N VAL A 463 -1.54 -22.27 11.89
CA VAL A 463 -1.81 -21.35 13.00
C VAL A 463 -1.64 -22.08 14.32
N LEU A 464 -0.94 -21.42 15.25
CA LEU A 464 -0.72 -21.82 16.62
C LEU A 464 -1.46 -20.83 17.52
N ALA A 465 -2.59 -21.25 18.08
CA ALA A 465 -3.38 -20.44 18.99
C ALA A 465 -3.02 -20.76 20.45
N ILE A 466 -2.66 -19.73 21.19
CA ILE A 466 -2.44 -19.72 22.63
C ILE A 466 -3.77 -19.33 23.27
N ASP A 467 -4.49 -20.30 23.81
CA ASP A 467 -5.72 -20.08 24.55
C ASP A 467 -5.38 -19.82 26.02
N THR A 468 -5.65 -18.61 26.49
CA THR A 468 -5.42 -18.22 27.90
C THR A 468 -6.64 -18.43 28.79
N ALA A 469 -7.84 -18.59 28.20
CA ALA A 469 -9.07 -18.89 28.94
C ALA A 469 -9.13 -20.37 29.34
N THR A 470 -8.82 -21.26 28.40
CA THR A 470 -8.58 -22.69 28.66
C THR A 470 -7.13 -23.00 28.29
N PRO A 471 -6.17 -22.93 29.25
CA PRO A 471 -4.75 -23.00 28.96
C PRO A 471 -4.34 -24.17 28.05
N ALA A 472 -4.15 -23.85 26.76
CA ALA A 472 -3.87 -24.82 25.71
C ALA A 472 -3.18 -24.15 24.52
N PHE A 473 -2.40 -24.95 23.80
CA PHE A 473 -1.91 -24.62 22.48
C PHE A 473 -2.70 -25.40 21.44
N HIS A 474 -3.48 -24.72 20.62
CA HIS A 474 -4.16 -25.32 19.47
C HIS A 474 -3.32 -25.12 18.22
N CYS A 475 -3.15 -26.18 17.44
CA CYS A 475 -2.50 -26.11 16.14
C CYS A 475 -3.52 -26.50 15.07
N ALA A 476 -3.56 -25.74 13.98
CA ALA A 476 -4.25 -26.12 12.76
C ALA A 476 -3.29 -25.94 11.58
N ALA A 477 -3.16 -26.97 10.74
CA ALA A 477 -2.23 -26.96 9.61
C ALA A 477 -2.89 -27.47 8.32
N THR A 478 -2.46 -26.90 7.20
CA THR A 478 -2.81 -27.31 5.83
C THR A 478 -1.66 -28.13 5.21
N GLY A 479 -1.83 -28.57 3.96
CA GLY A 479 -0.83 -29.36 3.23
C GLY A 479 0.35 -28.57 2.68
N HIS A 480 0.44 -27.27 2.98
CA HIS A 480 1.41 -26.36 2.35
C HIS A 480 2.84 -26.46 2.93
N LEU A 481 3.00 -26.98 4.16
CA LEU A 481 4.29 -27.24 4.81
C LEU A 481 4.72 -28.72 4.74
N GLY A 482 4.00 -29.55 3.98
CA GLY A 482 4.16 -31.01 3.97
C GLY A 482 2.87 -31.72 4.39
N PRO A 483 2.91 -33.03 4.71
CA PRO A 483 1.74 -33.76 5.17
C PRO A 483 1.16 -33.10 6.44
N PRO A 484 -0.11 -32.65 6.46
CA PRO A 484 -0.67 -31.89 7.57
C PRO A 484 -0.52 -32.58 8.94
N ARG A 485 -0.58 -33.92 8.95
CA ARG A 485 -0.40 -34.74 10.16
C ARG A 485 1.04 -34.74 10.70
N GLU A 486 2.03 -34.54 9.85
CA GLU A 486 3.44 -34.43 10.27
C GLU A 486 3.70 -33.03 10.83
N THR A 487 3.21 -32.00 10.14
CA THR A 487 3.26 -30.61 10.62
C THR A 487 2.62 -30.46 12.01
N VAL A 488 1.43 -31.03 12.24
CA VAL A 488 0.80 -30.99 13.57
C VAL A 488 1.61 -31.76 14.63
N ARG A 489 2.24 -32.89 14.27
CA ARG A 489 3.10 -33.66 15.19
C ARG A 489 4.36 -32.88 15.57
N GLU A 490 4.96 -32.20 14.59
CA GLU A 490 6.10 -31.33 14.80
C GLU A 490 5.77 -30.16 15.74
N PHE A 491 4.64 -29.48 15.50
CA PHE A 491 4.19 -28.40 16.38
C PHE A 491 3.83 -28.88 17.78
N ALA A 492 3.34 -30.12 17.95
CA ALA A 492 3.19 -30.71 19.27
C ALA A 492 4.54 -30.94 19.97
N GLY A 493 5.60 -31.27 19.23
CA GLY A 493 6.97 -31.33 19.75
C GLY A 493 7.51 -29.95 20.17
N LEU A 494 7.28 -28.92 19.34
CA LEU A 494 7.62 -27.53 19.68
C LEU A 494 6.85 -27.04 20.91
N ALA A 495 5.56 -27.37 21.02
CA ALA A 495 4.73 -27.04 22.18
C ALA A 495 5.31 -27.59 23.49
N LYS A 496 5.86 -28.83 23.48
CA LYS A 496 6.58 -29.38 24.64
C LYS A 496 7.83 -28.57 24.98
N SER A 497 8.58 -28.14 23.96
CA SER A 497 9.78 -27.31 24.14
C SER A 497 9.44 -25.95 24.75
N VAL A 498 8.32 -25.34 24.33
CA VAL A 498 7.76 -24.11 24.90
C VAL A 498 7.44 -24.31 26.39
N LEU A 499 6.79 -25.42 26.76
CA LEU A 499 6.47 -25.71 28.18
C LEU A 499 7.74 -25.87 29.02
N THR A 500 8.73 -26.62 28.52
CA THR A 500 10.03 -26.79 29.21
C THR A 500 10.77 -25.47 29.38
N LEU A 501 10.75 -24.61 28.36
CA LEU A 501 11.33 -23.26 28.42
C LEU A 501 10.65 -22.41 29.51
N ILE A 502 9.32 -22.40 29.53
CA ILE A 502 8.56 -21.65 30.55
C ILE A 502 8.88 -22.18 31.96
N GLU A 503 8.87 -23.49 32.18
CA GLU A 503 9.23 -24.09 33.47
C GLU A 503 10.61 -23.64 33.96
N ALA A 504 11.63 -23.73 33.08
CA ALA A 504 13.00 -23.34 33.40
C ALA A 504 13.11 -21.85 33.75
N VAL A 505 12.40 -20.99 33.02
CA VAL A 505 12.44 -19.54 33.23
C VAL A 505 11.70 -19.12 34.49
N VAL A 506 10.55 -19.71 34.78
CA VAL A 506 9.81 -19.39 36.02
C VAL A 506 10.64 -19.80 37.25
N GLU A 507 11.51 -20.81 37.13
CA GLU A 507 12.48 -21.16 38.16
C GLU A 507 13.71 -20.24 38.18
N ARG A 508 14.14 -19.70 37.03
CA ARG A 508 15.37 -18.91 36.87
C ARG A 508 15.19 -17.72 35.90
N PRO A 509 14.50 -16.64 36.31
CA PRO A 509 14.09 -15.56 35.39
C PRO A 509 15.23 -14.71 34.82
N ALA A 510 16.43 -14.79 35.41
CA ALA A 510 17.62 -14.03 35.02
C ALA A 510 18.54 -14.78 34.02
N VAL A 511 18.20 -16.01 33.63
CA VAL A 511 19.03 -16.78 32.70
C VAL A 511 18.93 -16.17 31.29
N PRO A 512 20.06 -15.88 30.62
CA PRO A 512 20.04 -15.39 29.24
C PRO A 512 19.35 -16.38 28.30
N LEU A 513 18.64 -15.88 27.29
CA LEU A 513 17.96 -16.73 26.29
C LEU A 513 18.95 -17.70 25.62
N ALA A 514 20.19 -17.29 25.39
CA ALA A 514 21.24 -18.13 24.83
C ALA A 514 21.57 -19.39 25.66
N ALA A 515 21.27 -19.40 26.95
CA ALA A 515 21.51 -20.54 27.85
C ALA A 515 20.28 -21.45 28.01
N VAL A 516 19.14 -21.09 27.40
CA VAL A 516 17.88 -21.87 27.44
C VAL A 516 17.42 -22.31 26.03
N ARG A 517 18.06 -21.77 24.97
CA ARG A 517 18.02 -22.31 23.60
C ARG A 517 18.90 -23.54 23.49
#